data_AF-A0A183AVL4-F1
#
_entry.id   AF-A0A183AVL4-F1
#
_cell.length_a   1.000
_cell.length_b   1.000
_cell.length_c   1.000
_cell.angle_alpha   90.00
_cell.angle_beta   90.00
_cell.angle_gamma   90.00
#
_symmetry.space_group_name_H-M   'P 1'
#
loop_
_entity.id
_entity.type
_entity.pdbx_description
1 polymer ?
#
loop_
_entity_poly.entity_id
_entity_poly.type
_entity_poly.pdbx_seq_one_letter_code
_entity_poly.pdbx_strand_id
1 'polypeptide(L)'
;LSVRVSIDGGKTWHEAELQPVSPPAGIDPSELDEEDLAMAHRTSGQWAWTIWRADIPIPGDAAELEIVCCARDSANSTQPENSKAIMNVRGLLMNAWHRVRVHVKESE
;
A
#
# COMPACT_ATOMS: atom_id res chain seq x y z
N LEU A 1 -10.43 2.40 -3.80
CA LEU A 1 -9.33 2.10 -2.87
C LEU A 1 -8.31 1.26 -3.61
N SER A 2 -7.05 1.67 -3.61
CA SER A 2 -5.98 0.84 -4.17
C SER A 2 -4.65 1.16 -3.51
N VAL A 3 -3.76 0.18 -3.53
CA VAL A 3 -2.34 0.37 -3.23
C VAL A 3 -1.56 -0.05 -4.46
N ARG A 4 -0.59 0.77 -4.86
CA ARG A 4 0.29 0.49 -5.98
C ARG A 4 1.73 0.45 -5.51
N VAL A 5 2.47 -0.48 -6.09
CA VAL A 5 3.88 -0.73 -5.78
C VAL A 5 4.70 -0.61 -7.05
N SER A 6 5.84 0.05 -6.95
CA SER A 6 6.83 0.19 -8.01
C SER A 6 8.15 -0.38 -7.52
N ILE A 7 8.93 -0.98 -8.41
CA ILE A 7 10.30 -1.47 -8.13
C ILE A 7 11.38 -0.66 -8.86
N ASP A 8 10.99 0.39 -9.58
CA ASP A 8 11.86 1.23 -10.42
C ASP A 8 11.81 2.72 -10.05
N GLY A 9 11.49 3.01 -8.79
CA GLY A 9 11.44 4.38 -8.25
C GLY A 9 10.16 5.16 -8.61
N GLY A 10 9.12 4.49 -9.10
CA GLY A 10 7.82 5.08 -9.44
C GLY A 10 7.58 5.29 -10.94
N LYS A 11 8.38 4.67 -11.82
CA LYS A 11 8.21 4.79 -13.29
C LYS A 11 7.11 3.83 -13.78
N THR A 12 7.11 2.60 -13.28
CA THR A 12 6.08 1.59 -13.54
C THR A 12 5.43 1.12 -12.23
N TRP A 13 4.18 0.64 -12.33
CA TRP A 13 3.34 0.36 -11.16
C TRP A 13 2.61 -0.98 -11.31
N HIS A 14 2.65 -1.76 -10.24
CA HIS A 14 1.87 -2.97 -10.02
C HIS A 14 0.77 -2.69 -9.00
N GLU A 15 -0.41 -3.24 -9.22
CA GLU A 15 -1.49 -3.17 -8.24
C GLU A 15 -1.27 -4.22 -7.15
N ALA A 16 -1.40 -3.81 -5.89
CA ALA A 16 -1.31 -4.71 -4.75
C ALA A 16 -2.69 -5.33 -4.46
N GLU A 17 -2.66 -6.58 -4.01
CA GLU A 17 -3.82 -7.23 -3.42
C GLU A 17 -4.07 -6.67 -2.02
N LEU A 18 -5.28 -6.19 -1.78
CA LEU A 18 -5.70 -5.71 -0.47
C LEU A 18 -6.32 -6.88 0.29
N GLN A 19 -5.80 -7.17 1.49
CA GLN A 19 -6.41 -8.17 2.36
C GLN A 19 -7.83 -7.73 2.78
N PRO A 20 -8.72 -8.68 3.12
CA PRO A 20 -10.07 -8.40 3.57
C PRO A 20 -10.14 -7.38 4.72
N VAL A 21 -11.29 -6.74 4.86
CA VAL A 21 -11.54 -5.74 5.91
C VAL A 21 -11.35 -6.36 7.29
N SER A 22 -10.67 -5.65 8.20
CA SER A 22 -10.72 -6.03 9.61
C SER A 22 -12.17 -5.87 10.10
N PRO A 23 -12.78 -6.88 10.75
CA PRO A 23 -14.14 -6.77 11.25
C PRO A 23 -14.32 -5.52 12.12
N PRO A 24 -15.55 -4.99 12.21
CA PRO A 24 -15.88 -4.03 13.25
C PRO A 24 -15.42 -4.55 14.62
N ALA A 25 -14.91 -3.65 15.46
CA ALA A 25 -14.40 -4.03 16.77
C ALA A 25 -15.47 -4.77 17.58
N GLY A 26 -15.13 -5.96 18.10
CA GLY A 26 -16.02 -6.79 18.91
C GLY A 26 -16.79 -7.87 18.14
N ILE A 27 -16.56 -8.02 16.83
CA ILE A 27 -17.10 -9.13 16.03
C ILE A 27 -15.95 -10.06 15.66
N ASP A 28 -16.10 -11.37 15.89
CA ASP A 28 -15.13 -12.36 15.44
C ASP A 28 -15.19 -12.48 13.91
N PRO A 29 -14.06 -12.34 13.18
CA PRO A 29 -14.06 -12.47 11.72
C PRO A 29 -14.67 -13.78 11.19
N SER A 30 -14.62 -14.87 11.98
CA SER A 30 -15.20 -16.16 11.61
C SER A 30 -16.73 -16.22 11.70
N GLU A 31 -17.34 -15.21 12.32
CA GLU A 31 -18.80 -15.05 12.43
C GLU A 31 -19.39 -14.20 11.29
N LEU A 32 -18.54 -13.65 10.41
CA LEU A 32 -18.95 -12.85 9.26
C LEU A 32 -18.90 -13.69 7.99
N ASP A 33 -19.91 -13.52 7.13
CA ASP A 33 -19.89 -14.11 5.80
C ASP A 33 -18.74 -13.48 4.98
N GLU A 34 -18.12 -14.24 4.08
CA GLU A 34 -17.03 -13.72 3.21
C GLU A 34 -17.47 -12.48 2.42
N GLU A 35 -18.77 -12.37 2.13
CA GLU A 35 -19.36 -11.22 1.44
C GLU A 35 -19.34 -9.96 2.31
N ASP A 36 -19.54 -10.05 3.63
CA ASP A 36 -19.47 -8.91 4.55
C ASP A 36 -18.04 -8.35 4.71
N LEU A 37 -17.04 -9.20 4.48
CA LEU A 37 -15.63 -8.83 4.48
C LEU A 37 -15.15 -8.36 3.10
N ALA A 38 -16.01 -8.46 2.08
CA ALA A 38 -15.66 -8.17 0.72
C ALA A 38 -15.31 -6.69 0.51
N MET A 39 -14.39 -6.46 -0.42
CA MET A 39 -13.90 -5.14 -0.79
C MET A 39 -15.02 -4.15 -1.18
N ALA A 40 -16.15 -4.66 -1.68
CA ALA A 40 -17.33 -3.88 -2.06
C ALA A 40 -17.94 -3.08 -0.89
N HIS A 41 -17.76 -3.53 0.36
CA HIS A 41 -18.31 -2.87 1.55
C HIS A 41 -17.38 -1.79 2.14
N ARG A 42 -16.23 -1.50 1.50
CA ARG A 42 -15.24 -0.50 1.96
C ARG A 42 -15.61 0.96 1.64
N THR A 43 -16.87 1.33 1.78
CA THR A 43 -17.36 2.66 1.37
C THR A 43 -17.64 3.60 2.54
N SER A 44 -17.96 3.09 3.74
CA SER A 44 -18.18 3.91 4.94
C SER A 44 -17.76 3.18 6.23
N GLY A 45 -17.29 3.94 7.24
CA GLY A 45 -16.98 3.41 8.58
C GLY A 45 -15.68 2.59 8.71
N GLN A 46 -14.74 2.72 7.77
CA GLN A 46 -13.47 1.99 7.78
C GLN A 46 -12.43 2.73 8.63
N TRP A 47 -12.36 2.40 9.92
CA TRP A 47 -11.46 3.05 10.89
C TRP A 47 -10.11 2.36 11.03
N ALA A 48 -10.01 1.11 10.56
CA ALA A 48 -8.79 0.31 10.61
C ALA A 48 -7.94 0.49 9.34
N TRP A 49 -6.66 0.19 9.47
CA TRP A 49 -5.76 0.06 8.33
C TRP A 49 -6.15 -1.10 7.40
N THR A 50 -5.59 -1.10 6.20
CA THR A 50 -5.67 -2.23 5.27
C THR A 50 -4.27 -2.80 5.07
N ILE A 51 -4.11 -4.09 5.33
CA ILE A 51 -2.90 -4.83 4.96
C ILE A 51 -2.98 -5.15 3.46
N TRP A 52 -1.84 -5.08 2.78
CA TRP A 52 -1.74 -5.34 1.35
C TRP A 52 -0.49 -6.16 1.04
N ARG A 53 -0.52 -6.86 -0.09
CA ARG A 53 0.59 -7.67 -0.60
C ARG A 53 0.74 -7.47 -2.11
N ALA A 54 1.97 -7.50 -2.61
CA ALA A 54 2.26 -7.55 -4.03
C ALA A 54 3.39 -8.56 -4.28
N ASP A 55 3.15 -9.49 -5.20
CA ASP A 55 4.18 -10.39 -5.71
C ASP A 55 4.63 -9.85 -7.08
N ILE A 56 5.87 -9.36 -7.15
CA ILE A 56 6.41 -8.67 -8.33
C ILE A 56 7.68 -9.40 -8.80
N PRO A 57 7.77 -9.78 -10.08
CA PRO A 57 8.97 -10.41 -10.62
C PRO A 57 10.15 -9.43 -10.59
N ILE A 58 11.28 -9.89 -10.05
CA ILE A 58 12.52 -9.12 -10.04
C ILE A 58 13.20 -9.27 -11.41
N PRO A 59 13.62 -8.17 -12.07
CA PRO A 59 14.44 -8.26 -13.28
C PRO A 59 15.73 -9.02 -13.01
N GLY A 60 16.09 -9.98 -13.88
CA GLY A 60 17.20 -10.90 -13.62
C GLY A 60 18.58 -10.25 -13.51
N ASP A 61 18.75 -9.02 -13.98
CA ASP A 61 19.97 -8.22 -13.93
C ASP A 61 19.94 -7.10 -12.87
N ALA A 62 18.87 -7.02 -12.07
CA ALA A 62 18.75 -5.99 -11.05
C ALA A 62 19.67 -6.26 -9.87
N ALA A 63 20.68 -5.42 -9.67
CA ALA A 63 21.53 -5.44 -8.46
C ALA A 63 20.92 -4.65 -7.30
N GLU A 64 20.18 -3.58 -7.61
CA GLU A 64 19.49 -2.72 -6.64
C GLU A 64 18.08 -2.40 -7.17
N LEU A 65 17.11 -2.31 -6.25
CA LEU A 65 15.75 -1.87 -6.52
C LEU A 65 15.37 -0.71 -5.60
N GLU A 66 14.65 0.27 -6.14
CA GLU A 66 13.96 1.28 -5.33
C GLU A 66 12.47 0.93 -5.31
N ILE A 67 12.05 0.30 -4.20
CA ILE A 67 10.67 -0.09 -3.97
C ILE A 67 9.91 1.13 -3.45
N VAL A 68 8.81 1.46 -4.11
CA VAL A 68 7.95 2.59 -3.77
C VAL A 68 6.51 2.13 -3.64
N CYS A 69 5.79 2.57 -2.61
CA CYS A 69 4.35 2.34 -2.52
C CYS A 69 3.56 3.64 -2.35
N CYS A 70 2.36 3.66 -2.95
CA CYS A 70 1.37 4.73 -2.76
C CYS A 70 -0.05 4.17 -2.72
N ALA A 71 -0.94 4.87 -2.01
CA ALA A 71 -2.34 4.50 -1.88
C ALA A 71 -3.27 5.58 -2.47
N ARG A 72 -4.48 5.14 -2.85
CA ARG A 72 -5.63 5.98 -3.17
C ARG A 72 -6.82 5.57 -2.31
N ASP A 73 -7.44 6.53 -1.65
CA ASP A 73 -8.62 6.28 -0.80
C ASP A 73 -9.93 6.13 -1.61
N SER A 74 -11.07 6.00 -0.93
CA SER A 74 -12.40 5.95 -1.55
C SER A 74 -12.87 7.31 -2.08
N ALA A 75 -12.34 8.41 -1.56
CA ALA A 75 -12.60 9.78 -2.04
C ALA A 75 -11.69 10.17 -3.22
N ASN A 76 -10.88 9.24 -3.73
CA ASN A 76 -9.86 9.46 -4.76
C ASN A 76 -8.70 10.39 -4.35
N SER A 77 -8.50 10.64 -3.06
CA SER A 77 -7.31 11.33 -2.57
C SER A 77 -6.07 10.48 -2.86
N THR A 78 -4.96 11.14 -3.18
CA THR A 78 -3.66 10.51 -3.44
C THR A 78 -2.57 11.10 -2.55
N GLN A 79 -1.50 10.33 -2.38
CA GLN A 79 -0.31 10.77 -1.66
C GLN A 79 0.63 11.56 -2.57
N PRO A 80 1.33 12.59 -2.06
CA PRO A 80 2.34 13.31 -2.81
C PRO A 80 3.56 12.43 -3.09
N GLU A 81 4.22 12.65 -4.22
CA GLU A 81 5.38 11.84 -4.64
C GLU A 81 6.61 12.02 -3.72
N ASN A 82 6.80 13.22 -3.18
CA ASN A 82 7.95 13.58 -2.37
C ASN A 82 7.55 14.52 -1.22
N SER A 83 8.40 14.57 -0.19
CA SER A 83 8.13 15.35 1.01
C SER A 83 8.35 16.85 0.83
N LYS A 84 9.05 17.32 -0.22
CA LYS A 84 9.50 18.72 -0.35
C LYS A 84 8.35 19.72 -0.20
N ALA A 85 7.16 19.38 -0.70
CA ALA A 85 5.97 20.23 -0.64
C ALA A 85 5.17 20.13 0.67
N ILE A 86 5.36 19.07 1.47
CA ILE A 86 4.59 18.79 2.70
C ILE A 86 5.40 18.89 3.98
N MET A 87 6.73 19.06 3.88
CA MET A 87 7.60 19.25 5.03
C MET A 87 7.12 20.45 5.87
N ASN A 88 7.03 20.23 7.18
CA ASN A 88 6.72 21.26 8.16
C ASN A 88 7.65 21.12 9.35
N VAL A 89 7.83 22.21 10.10
CA VAL A 89 8.79 22.29 11.22
C VAL A 89 8.54 21.24 12.29
N ARG A 90 7.30 20.75 12.44
CA ARG A 90 6.94 19.73 13.43
C ARG A 90 7.12 18.30 12.93
N GLY A 91 7.37 18.10 11.64
CA GLY A 91 7.53 16.76 11.06
C GLY A 91 6.24 15.92 11.04
N LEU A 92 5.06 16.55 11.13
CA LEU A 92 3.78 15.83 11.22
C LEU A 92 3.15 15.61 9.84
N LEU A 93 2.29 14.59 9.73
CA LEU A 93 1.52 14.29 8.50
C LEU A 93 2.40 14.07 7.25
N MET A 94 3.60 13.50 7.44
CA MET A 94 4.48 13.11 6.33
C MET A 94 3.93 11.87 5.64
N ASN A 95 3.08 12.08 4.64
CA ASN A 95 2.40 11.02 3.91
C ASN A 95 2.86 10.87 2.45
N ALA A 96 4.07 11.35 2.12
CA ALA A 96 4.65 11.12 0.80
C ALA A 96 4.85 9.63 0.51
N TRP A 97 5.05 9.26 -0.76
CA TRP A 97 5.29 7.86 -1.12
C TRP A 97 6.47 7.29 -0.31
N HIS A 98 6.24 6.14 0.32
CA HIS A 98 7.28 5.47 1.07
C HIS A 98 8.24 4.78 0.10
N ARG A 99 9.55 4.92 0.34
CA ARG A 99 10.62 4.44 -0.54
C ARG A 99 11.60 3.60 0.26
N VAL A 100 11.93 2.42 -0.25
CA VAL A 100 12.91 1.50 0.34
C VAL A 100 13.87 1.05 -0.74
N ARG A 101 15.17 1.21 -0.50
CA ARG A 101 16.21 0.68 -1.38
C ARG A 101 16.69 -0.66 -0.87
N VAL A 102 16.76 -1.63 -1.76
CA VAL A 102 17.19 -3.00 -1.44
C VAL A 102 18.23 -3.46 -2.45
N HIS A 103 19.19 -4.25 -1.98
CA HIS A 103 20.14 -4.94 -2.84
C HIS A 103 19.63 -6.35 -3.10
N VAL A 104 19.62 -6.75 -4.37
CA VAL A 104 19.24 -8.10 -4.77
C VAL A 104 20.49 -8.98 -4.64
N LYS A 105 20.35 -10.09 -3.93
CA LYS A 105 21.39 -11.12 -3.89
C LYS A 105 21.09 -12.14 -4.98
N GLU A 106 22.13 -12.62 -5.64
CA GLU A 106 22.01 -13.79 -6.50
C GLU A 106 21.47 -14.96 -5.67
N SER A 107 20.50 -15.69 -6.21
CA SER A 107 20.03 -16.94 -5.62
C SER A 107 21.13 -18.00 -5.78
N GLU A 108 21.55 -18.61 -4.68
CA GLU A 108 22.42 -19.80 -4.70
C GLU A 108 21.79 -20.98 -5.47
#